data_AF-A0AAD9L4J5-F1
#
_entry.id   AF-A0AAD9L4J5-F1
#
_cell.length_a   1.000
_cell.length_b   1.000
_cell.length_c   1.000
_cell.angle_alpha   90.00
_cell.angle_beta   90.00
_cell.angle_gamma   90.00
#
_symmetry.space_group_name_H-M   'P 1'
#
loop_
_entity.id
_entity.type
_entity.pdbx_description
1 polymer ?
#
loop_
_entity_poly.entity_id
_entity_poly.type
_entity_poly.pdbx_seq_one_letter_code
_entity_poly.pdbx_strand_id
1 'polypeptide(L)'
;MFKDMELSKDFMQSFKQYMQTVQAPGSIDLTVNILTMGYWPTYTPMEVHLPEQMAQFQEIFKKYYLGKHSGRKLQWQPTLGHCVLKADFPTGRKELQVSLFQTLCLLMFNDIDEFVFEDIKNATQIEYGELNCVVRMES
;
A
#
# COMPACT_ATOMS: atom_id res chain seq x y z
N MET A 1 -12.25 -2.58 17.44
CA MET A 1 -11.75 -1.45 16.63
C MET A 1 -10.67 -0.65 17.36
N PHE A 2 -10.96 0.15 18.40
CA PHE A 2 -9.92 1.01 19.05
C PHE A 2 -8.71 0.25 19.63
N LYS A 3 -8.94 -0.89 20.28
CA LYS A 3 -7.84 -1.74 20.78
C LYS A 3 -6.90 -2.22 19.67
N ASP A 4 -7.42 -2.51 18.47
CA ASP A 4 -6.59 -2.90 17.32
C ASP A 4 -5.68 -1.75 16.88
N MET A 5 -6.15 -0.49 17.00
CA MET A 5 -5.35 0.69 16.66
C MET A 5 -4.22 0.92 17.67
N GLU A 6 -4.47 0.71 18.96
CA GLU A 6 -3.44 0.78 20.00
C GLU A 6 -2.39 -0.31 19.80
N LEU A 7 -2.82 -1.56 19.64
CA LEU A 7 -1.92 -2.68 19.39
C LEU A 7 -1.10 -2.48 18.10
N SER A 8 -1.71 -1.94 17.04
CA SER A 8 -1.01 -1.63 15.80
C SER A 8 0.14 -0.65 16.00
N LYS A 9 -0.01 0.35 16.89
CA LYS A 9 1.08 1.30 17.21
C LYS A 9 2.25 0.59 17.89
N ASP A 10 1.97 -0.28 18.85
CA ASP A 10 3.01 -1.06 19.55
C ASP A 10 3.74 -2.02 18.59
N PHE A 11 2.99 -2.66 17.70
CA PHE A 11 3.58 -3.49 16.64
C PHE A 11 4.46 -2.68 15.70
N MET A 12 4.02 -1.47 15.33
CA MET A 12 4.79 -0.61 14.44
C MET A 12 6.07 -0.10 15.09
N GLN A 13 6.07 0.24 16.37
CA GLN A 13 7.28 0.64 17.08
C GLN A 13 8.33 -0.48 17.09
N SER A 14 7.89 -1.70 17.43
CA SER A 14 8.75 -2.87 17.44
C SER A 14 9.19 -3.32 16.03
N PHE A 15 8.35 -3.13 15.02
CA PHE A 15 8.71 -3.36 13.62
C PHE A 15 9.77 -2.36 13.14
N LYS A 16 9.66 -1.07 13.49
CA LYS A 16 10.67 -0.05 13.14
C LYS A 16 12.05 -0.38 13.72
N GLN A 17 12.10 -0.94 14.93
CA GLN A 17 13.36 -1.43 15.52
C GLN A 17 13.91 -2.64 14.75
N TYR A 18 13.06 -3.60 14.38
CA TYR A 18 13.45 -4.73 13.56
C TYR A 18 13.97 -4.30 12.18
N MET A 19 13.39 -3.28 11.57
CA MET A 19 13.85 -2.73 10.29
C MET A 19 15.26 -2.13 10.35
N GLN A 20 15.79 -1.78 11.54
CA GLN A 20 17.18 -1.33 11.69
C GLN A 20 18.18 -2.48 11.59
N THR A 21 17.76 -3.72 11.82
CA THR A 21 18.61 -4.92 11.73
C THR A 21 18.51 -5.59 10.36
N VAL A 22 17.50 -5.25 9.57
CA VAL A 22 17.28 -5.77 8.23
C VAL A 22 17.80 -4.78 7.21
N GLN A 23 18.59 -5.26 6.25
CA GLN A 23 18.96 -4.45 5.08
C GLN A 23 17.75 -4.38 4.14
N ALA A 24 16.89 -3.39 4.35
CA ALA A 24 15.72 -3.17 3.51
C ALA A 24 16.10 -2.50 2.18
N PRO A 25 15.47 -2.91 1.06
CA PRO A 25 15.69 -2.31 -0.24
C PRO A 25 14.97 -0.95 -0.32
N GLY A 26 15.71 0.12 -0.58
CA GLY A 26 15.15 1.46 -0.81
C GLY A 26 14.74 2.22 0.46
N SER A 27 13.97 3.30 0.27
CA SER A 27 13.66 4.31 1.29
C SER A 27 12.17 4.53 1.51
N ILE A 28 11.38 3.45 1.61
CA ILE A 28 9.94 3.53 1.91
C ILE A 28 9.74 3.48 3.44
N ASP A 29 9.04 4.47 4.01
CA ASP A 29 8.55 4.40 5.40
C ASP A 29 7.20 3.70 5.42
N LEU A 30 7.22 2.41 5.75
CA LEU A 30 6.01 1.59 5.83
C LEU A 30 5.35 1.73 7.22
N THR A 31 4.04 2.01 7.22
CA THR A 31 3.19 1.92 8.41
C THR A 31 2.03 0.96 8.15
N VAL A 32 1.80 0.03 9.07
CA VAL A 32 0.79 -1.03 8.94
C VAL A 32 -0.17 -1.00 10.13
N ASN A 33 -1.45 -1.11 9.84
CA ASN A 33 -2.50 -1.31 10.83
C ASN A 33 -3.01 -2.76 10.73
N ILE A 34 -3.01 -3.46 11.86
CA ILE A 34 -3.49 -4.84 11.96
C ILE A 34 -4.94 -4.80 12.47
N LEU A 35 -5.86 -5.34 11.69
CA LEU A 35 -7.29 -5.31 11.99
C LEU A 35 -7.78 -6.72 12.31
N THR A 36 -8.43 -6.91 13.45
CA THR A 36 -8.99 -8.22 13.81
C THR A 36 -10.29 -8.48 13.06
N MET A 37 -10.33 -9.53 12.23
CA MET A 37 -11.56 -9.96 11.55
C MET A 37 -12.67 -10.21 12.57
N GLY A 38 -13.88 -9.69 12.29
CA GLY A 38 -15.03 -9.76 13.19
C GLY A 38 -15.23 -8.51 14.07
N TYR A 39 -14.20 -7.64 14.20
CA TYR A 39 -14.36 -6.32 14.82
C TYR A 39 -14.47 -5.18 13.82
N TRP A 40 -14.22 -5.44 12.53
CA TRP A 40 -14.26 -4.46 11.44
C TRP A 40 -15.27 -4.90 10.38
N PRO A 41 -15.82 -3.97 9.57
CA PRO A 41 -16.64 -4.33 8.43
C PRO A 41 -15.95 -5.36 7.53
N THR A 42 -16.74 -6.19 6.86
CA THR A 42 -16.21 -7.11 5.85
C THR A 42 -15.77 -6.31 4.63
N TYR A 43 -14.49 -6.39 4.28
CA TYR A 43 -13.93 -5.81 3.08
C TYR A 43 -13.80 -6.88 2.00
N THR A 44 -14.25 -6.57 0.79
CA THR A 44 -14.05 -7.44 -0.37
C THR A 44 -12.55 -7.54 -0.66
N PRO A 45 -11.97 -8.75 -0.67
CA PRO A 45 -10.58 -8.93 -1.07
C PRO A 45 -10.39 -8.42 -2.51
N MET A 46 -9.33 -7.64 -2.72
CA MET A 46 -8.93 -7.19 -4.05
C MET A 46 -7.46 -7.52 -4.26
N GLU A 47 -7.14 -8.09 -5.42
CA GLU A 47 -5.77 -8.32 -5.84
C GLU A 47 -5.30 -7.14 -6.68
N VAL A 48 -4.07 -6.71 -6.46
CA VAL A 48 -3.41 -5.65 -7.24
C VAL A 48 -1.95 -6.01 -7.43
N HIS A 49 -1.36 -5.53 -8.52
CA HIS A 49 0.06 -5.63 -8.75
C HIS A 49 0.79 -4.50 -8.05
N LEU A 50 1.54 -4.85 -7.00
CA LEU A 50 2.40 -3.90 -6.30
C LEU A 50 3.77 -3.81 -7.00
N PRO A 51 4.38 -2.62 -7.05
CA PRO A 51 5.79 -2.47 -7.40
C PRO A 51 6.67 -3.36 -6.53
N GLU A 52 7.76 -3.86 -7.10
CA GLU A 52 8.64 -4.83 -6.46
C GLU A 52 9.07 -4.38 -5.05
N GLN A 53 9.47 -3.12 -4.91
CA GLN A 53 9.88 -2.56 -3.61
C GLN A 53 8.74 -2.65 -2.59
N MET A 54 7.52 -2.23 -2.94
CA MET A 54 6.36 -2.30 -2.02
C MET A 54 6.03 -3.73 -1.62
N ALA A 55 6.09 -4.68 -2.57
CA ALA A 55 5.88 -6.09 -2.31
C ALA A 55 6.94 -6.67 -1.34
N GLN A 56 8.21 -6.27 -1.50
CA GLN A 56 9.30 -6.67 -0.60
C GLN A 56 9.04 -6.17 0.83
N PHE A 57 8.60 -4.92 1.01
CA PHE A 57 8.22 -4.40 2.33
C PHE A 57 7.05 -5.17 2.96
N GLN A 58 6.03 -5.53 2.16
CA GLN A 58 4.93 -6.37 2.66
C GLN A 58 5.41 -7.75 3.13
N GLU A 59 6.32 -8.38 2.39
CA GLU A 59 6.88 -9.68 2.78
C GLU A 59 7.79 -9.60 4.00
N ILE A 60 8.58 -8.53 4.15
CA ILE A 60 9.38 -8.29 5.36
C ILE A 60 8.45 -8.15 6.58
N PHE A 61 7.38 -7.36 6.47
CA PHE A 61 6.40 -7.19 7.54
C PHE A 61 5.70 -8.51 7.88
N LYS A 62 5.29 -9.27 6.86
CA LYS A 62 4.63 -10.57 7.03
C LYS A 62 5.52 -11.56 7.77
N LYS A 63 6.80 -11.67 7.41
CA LYS A 63 7.78 -12.51 8.11
C LYS A 63 7.93 -12.09 9.57
N TYR A 64 8.06 -10.80 9.82
CA TYR A 64 8.13 -10.24 11.17
C TYR A 64 6.89 -10.61 12.01
N TYR A 65 5.70 -10.39 11.47
CA TYR A 65 4.44 -10.61 12.18
C TYR A 65 4.20 -12.10 12.46
N LEU A 66 4.35 -12.96 11.45
CA LEU A 66 4.14 -14.41 11.60
C LEU A 66 5.20 -15.07 12.49
N GLY A 67 6.41 -14.51 12.57
CA GLY A 67 7.44 -14.95 13.51
C GLY A 67 7.05 -14.76 14.97
N LYS A 68 6.24 -13.73 15.29
CA LYS A 68 5.70 -13.48 16.64
C LYS A 68 4.34 -14.11 16.89
N HIS A 69 3.55 -14.30 15.84
CA HIS A 69 2.17 -14.79 15.91
C HIS A 69 1.97 -16.01 15.03
N SER A 70 2.43 -17.17 15.50
CA SER A 70 2.22 -18.45 14.83
C SER A 70 0.73 -18.79 14.72
N GLY A 71 0.34 -19.38 13.59
CA GLY A 71 -1.05 -19.81 13.34
C GLY A 71 -2.01 -18.70 12.92
N ARG A 72 -1.56 -17.45 12.74
CA ARG A 72 -2.36 -16.37 12.15
C ARG A 72 -2.20 -16.32 10.63
N LYS A 73 -3.24 -15.87 9.93
CA LYS A 73 -3.19 -15.53 8.50
C LYS A 73 -3.37 -14.02 8.35
N LEU A 74 -2.45 -13.39 7.62
CA LEU A 74 -2.56 -12.00 7.23
C LEU A 74 -3.22 -11.89 5.87
N GLN A 75 -4.02 -10.85 5.70
CA GLN A 75 -4.63 -10.48 4.44
C GLN A 75 -4.55 -8.96 4.30
N TRP A 76 -3.87 -8.50 3.25
CA TRP A 76 -3.80 -7.08 2.93
C TRP A 76 -5.13 -6.60 2.34
N GLN A 77 -5.49 -5.35 2.66
CA GLN A 77 -6.70 -4.69 2.14
C GLN A 77 -6.28 -3.45 1.33
N PRO A 78 -5.98 -3.61 0.03
CA PRO A 78 -5.50 -2.52 -0.82
C PRO A 78 -6.42 -1.29 -0.84
N THR A 79 -7.73 -1.52 -0.75
CA THR A 79 -8.78 -0.48 -0.72
C THR A 79 -8.65 0.51 0.44
N LEU A 80 -8.01 0.11 1.54
CA LEU A 80 -7.77 0.97 2.71
C LEU A 80 -6.36 1.60 2.69
N GLY A 81 -5.53 1.21 1.72
CA GLY A 81 -4.17 1.69 1.59
C GLY A 81 -4.12 3.12 1.07
N HIS A 82 -3.16 3.88 1.57
CA HIS A 82 -2.80 5.20 1.07
C HIS A 82 -1.28 5.38 1.13
N CYS A 83 -0.77 6.28 0.32
CA CYS A 83 0.65 6.60 0.25
C CYS A 83 0.86 8.10 0.15
N VAL A 84 2.06 8.54 0.51
CA VAL A 84 2.55 9.89 0.24
C VAL A 84 3.60 9.78 -0.85
N LEU A 85 3.32 10.35 -2.02
CA LEU A 85 4.23 10.40 -3.15
C LEU A 85 4.94 11.74 -3.23
N LYS A 86 6.24 11.71 -3.54
CA LYS A 86 6.98 12.92 -3.91
C LYS A 86 6.98 13.04 -5.42
N ALA A 87 6.40 14.13 -5.92
CA ALA A 87 6.28 14.39 -7.34
C ALA A 87 7.03 15.68 -7.71
N ASP A 88 7.84 15.61 -8.76
CA ASP A 88 8.57 16.75 -9.30
C ASP A 88 7.76 17.39 -10.44
N PHE A 89 7.16 18.55 -10.18
CA PHE A 89 6.45 19.33 -11.19
C PHE A 89 7.33 20.49 -11.70
N PRO A 90 7.04 21.05 -12.89
CA PRO A 90 7.77 22.22 -13.41
C PRO A 90 7.76 23.43 -12.47
N THR A 91 6.71 23.55 -11.64
CA THR A 91 6.54 24.64 -10.66
C THR A 91 7.13 24.32 -9.28
N GLY A 92 7.76 23.15 -9.13
CA GLY A 92 8.41 22.71 -7.90
C GLY A 92 7.96 21.32 -7.44
N ARG A 93 8.70 20.80 -6.45
CA ARG A 93 8.40 19.52 -5.82
C ARG A 93 7.17 19.62 -4.92
N LYS A 94 6.29 18.62 -5.00
CA LYS A 94 5.09 18.49 -4.16
C LYS A 94 5.02 17.12 -3.52
N GLU A 95 4.31 17.03 -2.40
CA GLU A 95 3.93 15.78 -1.76
C GLU A 95 2.44 15.55 -1.98
N LEU A 96 2.09 14.38 -2.51
CA LEU A 96 0.73 14.00 -2.86
C LEU A 96 0.28 12.89 -1.91
N GLN A 97 -0.74 13.14 -1.10
CA GLN A 97 -1.41 12.09 -0.34
C GLN A 97 -2.50 11.47 -1.20
N VAL A 98 -2.31 10.22 -1.57
CA VAL A 98 -3.15 9.51 -2.55
C VAL A 98 -3.50 8.11 -2.04
N SER A 99 -4.59 7.54 -2.55
CA SER A 99 -4.93 6.14 -2.30
C SER A 99 -3.88 5.20 -2.90
N LEU A 100 -3.85 3.95 -2.45
CA LEU A 100 -2.95 2.96 -3.02
C LEU A 100 -3.23 2.76 -4.52
N PHE A 101 -4.49 2.75 -4.94
CA PHE A 101 -4.85 2.61 -6.36
C PHE A 101 -4.34 3.76 -7.22
N GLN A 102 -4.49 5.00 -6.73
CA GLN A 102 -3.91 6.18 -7.37
C GLN A 102 -2.38 6.08 -7.43
N THR A 103 -1.76 5.62 -6.35
CA THR A 103 -0.30 5.42 -6.28
C THR A 103 0.18 4.50 -7.38
N LEU A 104 -0.48 3.34 -7.57
CA LEU A 104 -0.13 2.38 -8.60
C LEU A 104 -0.23 2.98 -10.00
N CYS A 105 -1.30 3.73 -10.27
CA CYS A 105 -1.46 4.42 -11.56
C CYS A 105 -0.38 5.48 -11.78
N LEU A 106 -0.13 6.34 -10.78
CA LEU A 106 0.84 7.44 -10.88
C LEU A 106 2.28 6.94 -11.09
N LEU A 107 2.66 5.84 -10.45
CA LEU A 107 4.01 5.28 -10.59
C LEU A 107 4.31 4.79 -12.02
N MET A 108 3.28 4.41 -12.79
CA MET A 108 3.46 4.02 -14.20
C MET A 108 3.96 5.17 -15.08
N PHE A 109 3.60 6.41 -14.73
CA PHE A 109 3.99 7.60 -15.48
C PHE A 109 5.44 8.04 -15.26
N ASN A 110 6.22 7.31 -14.45
CA ASN A 110 7.65 7.56 -14.33
C ASN A 110 8.44 7.09 -15.57
N ASP A 111 7.91 6.10 -16.30
CA ASP A 111 8.59 5.48 -17.45
C ASP A 111 7.96 5.87 -18.79
N ILE A 112 6.65 6.13 -18.84
CA ILE A 112 5.88 6.40 -20.07
C ILE A 112 4.85 7.50 -19.79
N ASP A 113 4.73 8.48 -20.70
CA ASP A 113 3.88 9.66 -20.50
C ASP A 113 2.38 9.41 -20.78
N GLU A 114 2.06 8.43 -21.61
CA GLU A 114 0.69 8.16 -22.06
C GLU A 114 0.35 6.66 -21.99
N PHE A 115 -0.84 6.35 -21.48
CA PHE A 115 -1.36 4.99 -21.40
C PHE A 115 -2.81 4.94 -21.86
N VAL A 116 -3.17 3.85 -22.52
CA VAL A 116 -4.59 3.52 -22.73
C VAL A 116 -5.13 2.88 -21.46
N PHE A 117 -6.41 3.09 -21.17
CA PHE A 117 -7.06 2.56 -19.95
C PHE A 117 -6.82 1.06 -19.73
N GLU A 118 -6.87 0.26 -20.79
CA GLU A 118 -6.67 -1.20 -20.70
C GLU A 118 -5.23 -1.56 -20.29
N ASP A 119 -4.23 -0.76 -20.66
CA ASP A 119 -2.84 -0.98 -20.26
C ASP A 119 -2.66 -0.74 -18.76
N ILE A 120 -3.28 0.33 -18.23
CA ILE A 120 -3.27 0.64 -16.79
C ILE A 120 -3.95 -0.49 -16.01
N LYS A 121 -5.10 -0.95 -16.48
CA LYS A 121 -5.84 -2.06 -15.88
C LYS A 121 -5.00 -3.34 -15.85
N ASN A 122 -4.37 -3.70 -16.96
CA ASN A 122 -3.54 -4.91 -17.05
C ASN A 122 -2.30 -4.83 -16.16
N ALA A 123 -1.63 -3.68 -16.13
CA ALA A 123 -0.44 -3.46 -15.33
C ALA A 123 -0.74 -3.51 -13.83
N THR A 124 -1.82 -2.85 -13.38
CA THR A 124 -2.15 -2.67 -11.95
C THR A 124 -3.07 -3.75 -11.38
N GLN A 125 -3.83 -4.45 -12.24
CA GLN A 125 -4.90 -5.39 -11.87
C GLN A 125 -6.02 -4.78 -11.01
N ILE A 126 -6.18 -3.46 -11.03
CA ILE A 126 -7.31 -2.81 -10.34
C ILE A 126 -8.61 -3.14 -11.08
N GLU A 127 -9.67 -3.45 -10.33
CA GLU A 127 -10.99 -3.72 -10.89
C GLU A 127 -11.51 -2.52 -11.71
N TYR A 128 -12.18 -2.80 -12.84
CA TYR A 128 -12.66 -1.76 -13.76
C TYR A 128 -13.45 -0.63 -13.07
N GLY A 129 -14.34 -0.96 -12.14
CA GLY A 129 -15.15 0.03 -11.42
C GLY A 129 -14.31 0.99 -10.58
N GLU A 130 -13.36 0.46 -9.82
CA GLU A 130 -12.43 1.23 -9.00
C GLU A 130 -11.46 2.03 -9.87
N LEU A 131 -10.90 1.42 -10.92
CA LEU A 131 -9.98 2.10 -11.82
C LEU A 131 -10.66 3.26 -12.54
N ASN A 132 -11.91 3.08 -12.98
CA ASN A 132 -12.70 4.15 -13.58
C ASN A 132 -12.95 5.29 -12.59
N CYS A 133 -13.17 5.01 -11.30
CA CYS A 133 -13.27 6.04 -10.26
C CYS A 133 -11.93 6.80 -10.06
N VAL A 134 -10.82 6.07 -10.05
CA VAL A 134 -9.47 6.62 -9.88
C VAL A 134 -9.08 7.57 -11.02
N VAL A 135 -9.38 7.20 -12.26
CA VAL A 135 -8.99 7.97 -13.46
C VAL A 135 -9.98 9.11 -13.75
N ARG A 136 -11.25 8.98 -13.35
CA ARG A 136 -12.28 10.02 -13.49
C ARG A 136 -12.29 11.03 -12.34
N MET A 137 -11.14 11.44 -11.81
CA MET A 137 -11.12 12.63 -10.96
C MET A 137 -11.43 13.86 -11.82
N GLU A 138 -12.73 14.07 -12.08
CA GLU A 138 -13.29 15.26 -12.69
C GLU A 138 -12.97 16.44 -11.77
N SER A 139 -12.28 17.42 -12.36
CA SER A 139 -12.09 18.78 -11.87
C SER A 139 -13.41 19.54 -11.78
#